data_AF-A0A3D2WYE3-F1
#
_entry.id   AF-A0A3D2WYE3-F1
#
_cell.length_a   1.000
_cell.length_b   1.000
_cell.length_c   1.000
_cell.angle_alpha   90.00
_cell.angle_beta   90.00
_cell.angle_gamma   90.00
#
_symmetry.space_group_name_H-M   'P 1'
#
loop_
_entity.id
_entity.type
_entity.pdbx_description
1 polymer ?
#
loop_
_entity_poly.entity_id
_entity_poly.type
_entity_poly.pdbx_seq_one_letter_code
_entity_poly.pdbx_strand_id
1 'polypeptide(L)'
;MTRKSKVTIIVLDSSLVIGILVLVVNNLMQTSQKGKELQEWMGITEGKNEEFKKVNINTADIETLVKLPGIGPVKAQSIIDYREKIGKFESLYEIAKVKGIGKATVAKLEPYLKIIGDSAEVKSSLRSEGAKAITSKININTASLNELTILPGIGEKKAQAIIKYREGVGNFKSKDEIKNVKEIGNGVYKKIKRKIEVK
;
A
#
# COMPACT_ATOMS: atom_id res chain seq x y z
N MET A 1 -18.80 -50.45 82.29
CA MET A 1 -19.62 -49.24 82.04
C MET A 1 -18.69 -48.10 81.69
N THR A 2 -18.82 -47.57 80.47
CA THR A 2 -17.87 -46.73 79.72
C THR A 2 -17.65 -45.33 80.27
N ARG A 3 -16.38 -44.90 80.42
CA ARG A 3 -15.98 -43.50 80.64
C ARG A 3 -15.66 -42.88 79.28
N LYS A 4 -16.55 -42.02 78.76
CA LYS A 4 -16.33 -41.25 77.52
C LYS A 4 -15.41 -40.07 77.83
N SER A 5 -14.21 -40.03 77.25
CA SER A 5 -13.36 -38.83 77.22
C SER A 5 -13.88 -37.86 76.15
N LYS A 6 -14.10 -36.60 76.54
CA LYS A 6 -14.53 -35.51 75.66
C LYS A 6 -13.40 -35.17 74.69
N VAL A 7 -13.69 -35.22 73.38
CA VAL A 7 -12.85 -34.62 72.34
C VAL A 7 -13.27 -33.15 72.23
N THR A 8 -12.37 -32.23 72.58
CA THR A 8 -12.58 -30.78 72.38
C THR A 8 -12.41 -30.48 70.90
N ILE A 9 -13.50 -30.21 70.18
CA ILE A 9 -13.45 -29.73 68.80
C ILE A 9 -13.06 -28.25 68.87
N ILE A 10 -11.86 -27.91 68.37
CA ILE A 10 -11.40 -26.53 68.21
C ILE A 10 -12.22 -25.93 67.06
N VAL A 11 -13.25 -25.14 67.39
CA VAL A 11 -13.95 -24.30 66.41
C VAL A 11 -13.00 -23.16 66.08
N LEU A 12 -12.32 -23.23 64.95
CA LEU A 12 -11.56 -22.10 64.43
C LEU A 12 -12.58 -21.01 64.08
N ASP A 13 -12.44 -19.85 64.72
CA ASP A 13 -13.31 -18.69 64.49
C ASP A 13 -13.26 -18.34 63.00
N SER A 14 -14.42 -18.38 62.34
CA SER A 14 -14.57 -18.18 60.89
C SER A 14 -13.91 -16.88 60.41
N SER A 15 -13.82 -15.88 61.31
CA SER A 15 -13.18 -14.59 61.09
C SER A 15 -11.68 -14.71 60.78
N LEU A 16 -10.98 -15.64 61.44
CA LEU A 16 -9.53 -15.82 61.30
C LEU A 16 -9.20 -16.56 59.99
N VAL A 17 -10.06 -17.49 59.57
CA VAL A 17 -9.94 -18.20 58.29
C VAL A 17 -10.20 -17.27 57.11
N ILE A 18 -11.22 -16.40 57.20
CA ILE A 18 -11.53 -15.40 56.17
C ILE A 18 -10.38 -14.39 56.05
N GLY A 19 -9.80 -13.94 57.17
CA GLY A 19 -8.67 -13.00 57.16
C GLY A 19 -7.42 -13.56 56.45
N ILE A 20 -7.07 -14.83 56.71
CA ILE A 20 -5.96 -15.50 56.02
C ILE A 20 -6.26 -15.65 54.53
N LEU A 21 -7.50 -16.01 54.15
CA LEU A 21 -7.89 -16.15 52.75
C LEU A 21 -7.79 -14.81 52.00
N VAL A 22 -8.24 -13.71 52.62
CA VAL A 22 -8.14 -12.36 52.03
C VAL A 22 -6.68 -11.94 51.86
N LEU A 23 -5.80 -12.22 52.84
CA LEU A 23 -4.37 -11.94 52.74
C LEU A 23 -3.69 -12.75 51.63
N VAL A 24 -4.01 -14.04 51.52
CA VAL A 24 -3.48 -14.92 50.46
C VAL A 24 -3.94 -14.44 49.09
N VAL A 25 -5.23 -14.12 48.93
CA VAL A 25 -5.77 -13.60 47.66
C VAL A 25 -5.15 -12.24 47.31
N ASN A 26 -4.95 -11.34 48.28
CA ASN A 26 -4.31 -10.05 48.04
C ASN A 26 -2.84 -10.20 47.61
N ASN A 27 -2.10 -11.12 48.23
CA ASN A 27 -0.72 -11.42 47.82
C ASN A 27 -0.66 -12.02 46.40
N LEU A 28 -1.59 -12.93 46.06
CA LEU A 28 -1.72 -13.49 44.70
C LEU A 28 -2.11 -12.43 43.65
N MET A 29 -2.99 -11.49 44.01
CA MET A 29 -3.38 -10.36 43.15
C MET A 29 -2.21 -9.41 42.87
N GLN A 30 -1.36 -9.13 43.86
CA GLN A 30 -0.18 -8.29 43.66
C GLN A 30 0.88 -8.96 42.78
N THR A 31 1.05 -10.29 42.90
CA THR A 31 1.96 -11.03 42.01
C THR A 31 1.49 -11.04 40.55
N SER A 32 0.18 -10.98 40.29
CA SER A 32 -0.39 -10.88 38.93
C SER A 32 -0.12 -9.52 38.28
N GLN A 33 -0.20 -8.43 39.06
CA GLN A 33 0.06 -7.08 38.56
C GLN A 33 1.53 -6.85 38.23
N LYS A 34 2.46 -7.29 39.09
CA LYS A 34 3.92 -7.20 38.83
C LYS A 34 4.34 -7.96 37.57
N GLY A 35 3.70 -9.07 37.25
CA GLY A 35 3.97 -9.81 36.02
C GLY A 35 3.65 -9.01 34.75
N LYS A 36 2.55 -8.24 34.77
CA LYS A 36 2.15 -7.38 33.64
C LYS A 36 3.06 -6.14 33.51
N GLU A 37 3.43 -5.53 34.63
CA GLU A 37 4.33 -4.37 34.67
C GLU A 37 5.77 -4.75 34.24
N LEU A 38 6.23 -5.96 34.62
CA LEU A 38 7.50 -6.53 34.16
C LEU A 38 7.50 -6.88 32.66
N GLN A 39 6.36 -7.29 32.09
CA GLN A 39 6.24 -7.50 30.64
C GLN A 39 6.33 -6.18 29.86
N GLU A 40 5.77 -5.10 30.40
CA GLU A 40 5.85 -3.74 29.85
C GLU A 40 7.26 -3.15 29.99
N TRP A 41 7.94 -3.38 31.12
CA TRP A 41 9.34 -2.98 31.36
C TRP A 41 10.37 -3.78 30.56
N MET A 42 10.12 -5.06 30.28
CA MET A 42 11.05 -5.90 29.52
C MET A 42 10.93 -5.72 28.00
N GLY A 43 9.97 -4.94 27.50
CA GLY A 43 9.81 -4.70 26.07
C GLY A 43 9.55 -5.96 25.24
N ILE A 44 9.11 -7.06 25.88
CA ILE A 44 8.64 -8.26 25.20
C ILE A 44 7.17 -8.00 24.86
N THR A 45 6.94 -7.06 23.96
CA THR A 45 5.65 -6.97 23.29
C THR A 45 5.56 -8.21 22.40
N GLU A 46 4.52 -9.03 22.61
CA GLU A 46 4.05 -9.94 21.56
C GLU A 46 4.06 -9.15 20.27
N GLY A 47 4.85 -9.60 19.30
CA GLY A 47 5.04 -8.93 18.03
C GLY A 47 3.69 -8.81 17.32
N LYS A 48 2.97 -7.73 17.62
CA LYS A 48 2.06 -7.10 16.69
C LYS A 48 2.94 -6.78 15.50
N ASN A 49 2.87 -7.67 14.51
CA ASN A 49 3.32 -7.42 13.16
C ASN A 49 2.41 -6.31 12.63
N GLU A 50 2.63 -5.08 13.12
CA GLU A 50 2.10 -3.85 12.54
C GLU A 50 2.61 -3.89 11.11
N GLU A 51 1.72 -4.25 10.19
CA GLU A 51 1.99 -4.23 8.77
C GLU A 51 2.46 -2.81 8.44
N PHE A 52 3.78 -2.61 8.33
CA PHE A 52 4.35 -1.30 8.03
C PHE A 52 3.71 -0.82 6.74
N LYS A 53 2.83 0.17 6.86
CA LYS A 53 2.13 0.74 5.72
C LYS A 53 3.20 1.31 4.78
N LYS A 54 3.38 0.64 3.63
CA LYS A 54 4.41 1.00 2.66
C LYS A 54 4.33 2.48 2.31
N VAL A 55 5.48 3.15 2.35
CA VAL A 55 5.67 4.55 2.04
C VAL A 55 5.62 4.75 0.53
N ASN A 56 4.75 5.64 0.07
CA ASN A 56 4.74 6.01 -1.34
C ASN A 56 5.85 7.01 -1.65
N ILE A 57 6.89 6.59 -2.36
CA ILE A 57 8.04 7.44 -2.69
C ILE A 57 7.66 8.69 -3.50
N ASN A 58 6.61 8.60 -4.32
CA ASN A 58 6.17 9.68 -5.19
C ASN A 58 5.37 10.78 -4.48
N THR A 59 4.90 10.55 -3.26
CA THR A 59 4.12 11.55 -2.50
C THR A 59 4.61 11.75 -1.08
N ALA A 60 5.54 10.91 -0.59
CA ALA A 60 6.08 11.05 0.75
C ALA A 60 6.77 12.41 0.92
N ASP A 61 6.49 13.03 2.06
CA ASP A 61 7.20 14.20 2.57
C ASP A 61 8.51 13.79 3.26
N ILE A 62 9.30 14.79 3.63
CA ILE A 62 10.62 14.57 4.23
C ILE A 62 10.51 13.79 5.55
N GLU A 63 9.50 14.09 6.37
CA GLU A 63 9.26 13.45 7.67
C GLU A 63 8.90 11.98 7.54
N THR A 64 8.16 11.62 6.50
CA THR A 64 7.84 10.23 6.19
C THR A 64 9.05 9.49 5.65
N LEU A 65 9.87 10.14 4.81
CA LEU A 65 11.06 9.53 4.23
C LEU A 65 12.14 9.23 5.26
N VAL A 66 12.35 10.10 6.25
CA VAL A 66 13.39 9.88 7.28
C VAL A 66 13.06 8.74 8.25
N LYS A 67 11.82 8.27 8.28
CA LYS A 67 11.42 7.06 9.04
C LYS A 67 11.92 5.77 8.39
N LEU A 68 12.37 5.83 7.13
CA LEU A 68 12.86 4.67 6.41
C LEU A 68 14.27 4.27 6.87
N PRO A 69 14.55 2.97 7.02
CA PRO A 69 15.84 2.51 7.50
C PRO A 69 16.97 2.93 6.56
N GLY A 70 17.95 3.67 7.09
CA GLY A 70 19.11 4.14 6.33
C GLY A 70 18.88 5.39 5.48
N ILE A 71 17.71 6.03 5.60
CA ILE A 71 17.39 7.33 5.00
C ILE A 71 17.41 8.41 6.08
N GLY A 72 18.48 9.20 6.10
CA GLY A 72 18.56 10.42 6.92
C GLY A 72 18.10 11.66 6.15
N PRO A 73 18.06 12.85 6.80
CA PRO A 73 17.54 14.09 6.22
C PRO A 73 18.14 14.43 4.86
N VAL A 74 19.47 14.26 4.69
CA VAL A 74 20.17 14.56 3.43
C VAL A 74 19.71 13.64 2.29
N LYS A 75 19.51 12.34 2.57
CA LYS A 75 19.05 11.38 1.57
C LYS A 75 17.56 11.58 1.26
N ALA A 76 16.76 11.90 2.27
CA ALA A 76 15.34 12.24 2.10
C ALA A 76 15.19 13.47 1.19
N GLN A 77 15.98 14.53 1.41
CA GLN A 77 16.00 15.68 0.52
C GLN A 77 16.43 15.31 -0.89
N SER A 78 17.50 14.50 -1.03
CA SER A 78 17.96 14.03 -2.34
C SER A 78 16.89 13.27 -3.12
N ILE A 79 16.02 12.51 -2.44
CA ILE A 79 14.87 11.82 -3.06
C ILE A 79 13.86 12.84 -3.60
N ILE A 80 13.53 13.87 -2.81
CA ILE A 80 12.59 14.93 -3.21
C ILE A 80 13.15 15.71 -4.40
N ASP A 81 14.40 16.16 -4.33
CA ASP A 81 15.05 16.91 -5.40
C ASP A 81 15.09 16.09 -6.71
N TYR A 82 15.41 14.80 -6.59
CA TYR A 82 15.44 13.92 -7.76
C TYR A 82 14.03 13.72 -8.33
N ARG A 83 13.02 13.51 -7.48
CA ARG A 83 11.61 13.41 -7.87
C ARG A 83 11.16 14.67 -8.62
N GLU A 84 11.44 15.85 -8.10
CA GLU A 84 11.09 17.12 -8.77
C GLU A 84 11.74 17.27 -10.14
N LYS A 85 12.97 16.74 -10.31
CA LYS A 85 13.69 16.78 -11.58
C LYS A 85 13.14 15.82 -12.64
N ILE A 86 12.78 14.60 -12.26
CA ILE A 86 12.35 13.56 -13.22
C ILE A 86 10.82 13.39 -13.29
N GLY A 87 10.08 14.02 -12.38
CA GLY A 87 8.66 13.83 -12.19
C GLY A 87 8.36 12.72 -11.17
N LYS A 88 7.98 11.53 -11.64
CA LYS A 88 7.62 10.40 -10.78
C LYS A 88 8.61 9.26 -10.97
N PHE A 89 8.97 8.58 -9.89
CA PHE A 89 9.64 7.30 -9.98
C PHE A 89 8.67 6.28 -10.59
N GLU A 90 9.08 5.67 -11.70
CA GLU A 90 8.31 4.60 -12.36
C GLU A 90 8.66 3.22 -11.78
N SER A 91 9.87 3.07 -11.22
CA SER A 91 10.31 1.84 -10.59
C SER A 91 11.20 2.10 -9.37
N LEU A 92 11.26 1.15 -8.44
CA LEU A 92 12.15 1.24 -7.28
C LEU A 92 13.64 1.27 -7.70
N TYR A 93 13.98 0.72 -8.87
CA TYR A 93 15.35 0.75 -9.40
C TYR A 93 15.84 2.17 -9.69
N GLU A 94 14.94 3.09 -10.02
CA GLU A 94 15.30 4.49 -10.27
C GLU A 94 15.74 5.22 -9.01
N ILE A 95 15.32 4.75 -7.83
CA ILE A 95 15.75 5.30 -6.55
C ILE A 95 17.27 5.12 -6.36
N ALA A 96 17.87 4.09 -6.96
CA ALA A 96 19.32 3.90 -6.94
C ALA A 96 20.10 4.94 -7.77
N LYS A 97 19.41 5.78 -8.55
CA LYS A 97 20.00 6.92 -9.27
C LYS A 97 20.03 8.20 -8.42
N VAL A 98 19.36 8.19 -7.26
CA VAL A 98 19.37 9.31 -6.31
C VAL A 98 20.75 9.40 -5.66
N LYS A 99 21.30 10.62 -5.60
CA LYS A 99 22.60 10.88 -4.99
C LYS A 99 22.62 10.35 -3.54
N GLY A 100 23.60 9.50 -3.23
CA GLY A 100 23.76 8.91 -1.89
C GLY A 100 22.87 7.70 -1.59
N ILE A 101 22.10 7.21 -2.57
CA ILE A 101 21.29 5.99 -2.46
C ILE A 101 21.77 4.98 -3.51
N GLY A 102 22.50 3.95 -3.06
CA GLY A 102 22.93 2.86 -3.92
C GLY A 102 21.96 1.67 -3.91
N LYS A 103 22.22 0.69 -4.80
CA LYS A 103 21.42 -0.55 -4.94
C LYS A 103 21.22 -1.30 -3.61
N ALA A 104 22.24 -1.35 -2.76
CA ALA A 104 22.17 -2.01 -1.45
C ALA A 104 21.18 -1.33 -0.50
N THR A 105 21.07 0.01 -0.55
CA THR A 105 20.07 0.75 0.22
C THR A 105 18.68 0.48 -0.33
N VAL A 106 18.51 0.50 -1.66
CA VAL A 106 17.20 0.21 -2.29
C VAL A 106 16.69 -1.18 -1.94
N ALA A 107 17.55 -2.20 -1.96
CA ALA A 107 17.16 -3.57 -1.57
C ALA A 107 16.66 -3.64 -0.12
N LYS A 108 17.26 -2.87 0.81
CA LYS A 108 16.78 -2.77 2.20
C LYS A 108 15.45 -2.02 2.32
N LEU A 109 15.16 -1.13 1.38
CA LEU A 109 13.96 -0.30 1.37
C LEU A 109 12.78 -0.94 0.65
N GLU A 110 13.03 -1.90 -0.23
CA GLU A 110 12.01 -2.63 -1.01
C GLU A 110 10.78 -3.07 -0.20
N PRO A 111 10.89 -3.67 1.01
CA PRO A 111 9.71 -4.04 1.78
C PRO A 111 8.90 -2.86 2.32
N TYR A 112 9.51 -1.67 2.44
CA TYR A 112 8.90 -0.47 3.02
C TYR A 112 8.36 0.50 1.98
N LEU A 113 8.69 0.30 0.70
CA LEU A 113 8.34 1.23 -0.36
C LEU A 113 7.21 0.71 -1.24
N LYS A 114 6.37 1.64 -1.69
CA LYS A 114 5.48 1.46 -2.82
C LYS A 114 5.60 2.64 -3.77
N ILE A 115 5.23 2.41 -5.02
CA ILE A 115 5.00 3.46 -6.01
C ILE A 115 3.49 3.50 -6.22
N ILE A 116 2.85 4.67 -6.20
CA ILE A 116 1.46 4.78 -6.70
C ILE A 116 1.49 4.31 -8.16
N GLY A 117 0.87 3.16 -8.39
CA GLY A 117 1.20 2.23 -9.47
C GLY A 117 1.09 0.77 -9.02
N ASP A 118 1.13 0.52 -7.70
CA ASP A 118 0.85 -0.79 -7.10
C ASP A 118 -0.63 -1.14 -7.28
N SER A 119 -0.91 -1.70 -8.47
CA SER A 119 -2.03 -2.48 -8.99
C SER A 119 -3.42 -2.34 -8.36
N ALA A 120 -3.59 -2.31 -7.05
CA ALA A 120 -4.90 -2.39 -6.39
C ALA A 120 -5.70 -1.09 -6.48
N GLU A 121 -5.09 0.06 -6.20
CA GLU A 121 -5.79 1.36 -6.19
C GLU A 121 -5.96 1.89 -7.62
N VAL A 122 -4.93 1.72 -8.46
CA VAL A 122 -5.01 2.02 -9.90
C VAL A 122 -6.01 1.10 -10.59
N LYS A 123 -6.11 -0.21 -10.27
CA LYS A 123 -7.19 -1.06 -10.82
C LYS A 123 -8.57 -0.69 -10.26
N SER A 124 -8.66 -0.18 -9.04
CA SER A 124 -9.93 0.27 -8.45
C SER A 124 -10.44 1.52 -9.17
N SER A 125 -9.58 2.53 -9.36
CA SER A 125 -9.90 3.74 -10.13
C SER A 125 -10.09 3.45 -11.62
N LEU A 126 -9.27 2.58 -12.22
CA LEU A 126 -9.49 2.11 -13.61
C LEU A 126 -10.76 1.28 -13.75
N ARG A 127 -11.24 0.61 -12.70
CA ARG A 127 -12.56 -0.04 -12.73
C ARG A 127 -13.68 0.99 -12.62
N SER A 128 -13.52 2.08 -11.88
CA SER A 128 -14.55 3.13 -11.82
C SER A 128 -14.60 4.00 -13.08
N GLU A 129 -13.45 4.35 -13.68
CA GLU A 129 -13.37 5.05 -14.97
C GLU A 129 -13.70 4.08 -16.14
N GLY A 130 -13.12 2.88 -16.11
CA GLY A 130 -13.29 1.85 -17.14
C GLY A 130 -14.69 1.25 -17.18
N ALA A 131 -15.39 1.13 -16.05
CA ALA A 131 -16.79 0.68 -16.05
C ALA A 131 -17.73 1.67 -16.78
N LYS A 132 -17.42 2.97 -16.78
CA LYS A 132 -18.13 3.96 -17.60
C LYS A 132 -17.76 3.85 -19.09
N ALA A 133 -16.53 3.42 -19.39
CA ALA A 133 -16.03 3.20 -20.76
C ALA A 133 -16.47 1.86 -21.39
N ILE A 134 -16.94 0.87 -20.61
CA ILE A 134 -17.41 -0.40 -21.17
C ILE A 134 -18.70 -0.23 -22.01
N THR A 135 -19.47 0.85 -21.79
CA THR A 135 -20.68 1.16 -22.57
C THR A 135 -20.51 2.31 -23.56
N SER A 136 -19.46 3.13 -23.45
CA SER A 136 -19.29 4.35 -24.24
C SER A 136 -18.16 4.22 -25.27
N LYS A 137 -18.33 4.84 -26.44
CA LYS A 137 -17.27 4.90 -27.46
C LYS A 137 -16.09 5.72 -26.91
N ILE A 138 -14.88 5.31 -27.25
CA ILE A 138 -13.63 5.97 -26.86
C ILE A 138 -13.35 7.10 -27.85
N ASN A 139 -13.24 8.33 -27.36
CA ASN A 139 -12.87 9.48 -28.19
C ASN A 139 -11.37 9.45 -28.51
N ILE A 140 -11.00 9.21 -29.77
CA ILE A 140 -9.58 9.06 -30.17
C ILE A 140 -8.79 10.38 -30.10
N ASN A 141 -9.48 11.54 -30.06
CA ASN A 141 -8.83 12.84 -29.91
C ASN A 141 -8.40 13.12 -28.47
N THR A 142 -9.12 12.61 -27.48
CA THR A 142 -8.90 12.95 -26.06
C THR A 142 -8.52 11.76 -25.19
N ALA A 143 -8.71 10.53 -25.67
CA ALA A 143 -8.43 9.32 -24.89
C ALA A 143 -6.96 9.26 -24.44
N SER A 144 -6.76 8.87 -23.20
CA SER A 144 -5.47 8.55 -22.61
C SER A 144 -4.88 7.26 -23.21
N LEU A 145 -3.59 7.04 -22.95
CA LEU A 145 -2.91 5.79 -23.34
C LEU A 145 -3.70 4.57 -22.86
N ASN A 146 -4.09 4.57 -21.58
CA ASN A 146 -4.79 3.44 -20.96
C ASN A 146 -6.15 3.22 -21.60
N GLU A 147 -6.94 4.27 -21.86
CA GLU A 147 -8.22 4.15 -22.53
C GLU A 147 -8.07 3.57 -23.95
N LEU A 148 -7.06 4.00 -24.70
CA LEU A 148 -6.79 3.46 -26.03
C LEU A 148 -6.43 1.97 -25.99
N THR A 149 -5.71 1.51 -24.96
CA THR A 149 -5.35 0.08 -24.81
C THR A 149 -6.54 -0.83 -24.51
N ILE A 150 -7.70 -0.28 -24.11
CA ILE A 150 -8.95 -1.04 -23.95
C ILE A 150 -9.49 -1.51 -25.32
N LEU A 151 -9.11 -0.84 -26.41
CA LEU A 151 -9.59 -1.18 -27.75
C LEU A 151 -8.98 -2.51 -28.24
N PRO A 152 -9.80 -3.42 -28.81
CA PRO A 152 -9.32 -4.72 -29.25
C PRO A 152 -8.26 -4.59 -30.35
N GLY A 153 -7.06 -5.08 -30.07
CA GLY A 153 -5.92 -5.04 -31.00
C GLY A 153 -5.07 -3.77 -30.94
N ILE A 154 -5.32 -2.89 -29.94
CA ILE A 154 -4.50 -1.74 -29.59
C ILE A 154 -3.72 -2.07 -28.31
N GLY A 155 -2.43 -2.39 -28.44
CA GLY A 155 -1.50 -2.42 -27.30
C GLY A 155 -0.80 -1.07 -27.12
N GLU A 156 0.06 -0.95 -26.11
CA GLU A 156 0.78 0.30 -25.76
C GLU A 156 1.45 0.96 -26.98
N LYS A 157 2.18 0.20 -27.80
CA LYS A 157 2.85 0.72 -29.00
C LYS A 157 1.89 1.40 -29.99
N LYS A 158 0.71 0.80 -30.18
CA LYS A 158 -0.32 1.35 -31.08
C LYS A 158 -1.04 2.54 -30.46
N ALA A 159 -1.31 2.49 -29.16
CA ALA A 159 -1.87 3.62 -28.43
C ALA A 159 -0.94 4.84 -28.49
N GLN A 160 0.36 4.65 -28.26
CA GLN A 160 1.37 5.70 -28.41
C GLN A 160 1.42 6.24 -29.84
N ALA A 161 1.32 5.38 -30.86
CA ALA A 161 1.28 5.82 -32.24
C ALA A 161 0.06 6.73 -32.55
N ILE A 162 -1.10 6.42 -31.98
CA ILE A 162 -2.31 7.25 -32.11
C ILE A 162 -2.10 8.62 -31.44
N ILE A 163 -1.57 8.64 -30.21
CA ILE A 163 -1.28 9.88 -29.47
C ILE A 163 -0.28 10.75 -30.25
N LYS A 164 0.83 10.15 -30.69
CA LYS A 164 1.84 10.84 -31.48
C LYS A 164 1.29 11.39 -32.79
N TYR A 165 0.40 10.65 -33.45
CA TYR A 165 -0.25 11.13 -34.67
C TYR A 165 -1.10 12.36 -34.39
N ARG A 166 -1.99 12.34 -33.38
CA ARG A 166 -2.86 13.49 -33.10
C ARG A 166 -2.12 14.71 -32.56
N GLU A 167 -1.00 14.51 -31.87
CA GLU A 167 -0.14 15.61 -31.40
C GLU A 167 0.65 16.25 -32.55
N GLY A 168 1.06 15.47 -33.56
CA GLY A 168 1.85 15.97 -34.69
C GLY A 168 1.02 16.49 -35.86
N VAL A 169 -0.05 15.78 -36.23
CA VAL A 169 -0.91 16.09 -37.38
C VAL A 169 -2.12 16.92 -36.96
N GLY A 170 -2.54 16.82 -35.70
CA GLY A 170 -3.77 17.39 -35.17
C GLY A 170 -4.88 16.35 -34.99
N ASN A 171 -6.02 16.80 -34.47
CA ASN A 171 -7.16 15.95 -34.17
C ASN A 171 -7.67 15.19 -35.42
N PHE A 172 -8.07 13.94 -35.20
CA PHE A 172 -8.78 13.17 -36.22
C PHE A 172 -10.12 13.85 -36.53
N LYS A 173 -10.43 14.05 -37.81
CA LYS A 173 -11.70 14.63 -38.27
C LYS A 173 -12.76 13.55 -38.53
N SER A 174 -12.31 12.31 -38.75
CA SER A 174 -13.19 11.16 -38.93
C SER A 174 -12.56 9.92 -38.33
N LYS A 175 -13.40 8.92 -38.01
CA LYS A 175 -12.92 7.61 -37.53
C LYS A 175 -12.01 6.91 -38.54
N ASP A 176 -12.14 7.24 -39.81
CA ASP A 176 -11.41 6.59 -40.90
C ASP A 176 -9.95 7.03 -40.97
N GLU A 177 -9.66 8.28 -40.58
CA GLU A 177 -8.31 8.86 -40.54
C GLU A 177 -7.38 8.13 -39.57
N ILE A 178 -7.91 7.34 -38.63
CA ILE A 178 -7.09 6.50 -37.76
C ILE A 178 -6.24 5.49 -38.56
N LYS A 179 -6.63 5.17 -39.80
CA LYS A 179 -5.85 4.32 -40.70
C LYS A 179 -4.55 4.96 -41.20
N ASN A 180 -4.40 6.28 -41.04
CA ASN A 180 -3.18 7.00 -41.39
C ASN A 180 -2.09 6.86 -40.32
N VAL A 181 -2.45 6.34 -39.13
CA VAL A 181 -1.47 6.04 -38.09
C VAL A 181 -0.66 4.82 -38.55
N LYS A 182 0.67 4.95 -38.60
CA LYS A 182 1.63 3.95 -39.14
C LYS A 182 1.36 2.50 -38.69
N GLU A 183 0.91 2.31 -37.45
CA GLU A 183 0.69 1.00 -36.82
C GLU A 183 -0.79 0.53 -36.85
N ILE A 184 -1.69 1.31 -37.46
CA ILE A 184 -3.13 1.07 -37.51
C ILE A 184 -3.55 0.84 -38.97
N GLY A 185 -3.47 -0.41 -39.42
CA GLY A 185 -4.02 -0.80 -40.71
C GLY A 185 -5.52 -1.10 -40.69
N ASN A 186 -6.07 -1.41 -41.87
CA ASN A 186 -7.47 -1.81 -42.06
C ASN A 186 -7.94 -2.93 -41.11
N GLY A 187 -7.08 -3.89 -40.78
CA GLY A 187 -7.40 -5.00 -39.89
C GLY A 187 -7.72 -4.55 -38.45
N VAL A 188 -6.96 -3.58 -37.94
CA VAL A 188 -7.20 -3.02 -36.60
C VAL A 188 -8.44 -2.14 -36.62
N TYR A 189 -8.55 -1.26 -37.63
CA TYR A 189 -9.71 -0.38 -37.79
C TYR A 189 -11.05 -1.14 -37.80
N LYS A 190 -11.14 -2.26 -38.52
CA LYS A 190 -12.36 -3.10 -38.54
C LYS A 190 -12.80 -3.56 -37.15
N LYS A 191 -11.87 -3.86 -36.24
CA LYS A 191 -12.14 -4.32 -34.87
C LYS A 191 -12.61 -3.18 -33.95
N ILE A 192 -12.13 -1.97 -34.18
CA ILE A 192 -12.33 -0.83 -33.27
C ILE A 192 -13.36 0.19 -33.77
N LYS A 193 -13.76 0.19 -35.06
CA LYS A 193 -14.62 1.23 -35.68
C LYS A 193 -15.98 1.49 -34.99
N ARG A 194 -16.49 0.50 -34.24
CA ARG A 194 -17.74 0.60 -33.46
C ARG A 194 -17.52 1.08 -32.03
N LYS A 195 -16.28 1.00 -31.54
CA LYS A 195 -15.85 1.31 -30.17
C LYS A 195 -15.15 2.67 -30.08
N ILE A 196 -14.89 3.34 -31.19
CA ILE A 196 -14.27 4.67 -31.24
C ILE A 196 -15.24 5.74 -31.73
N GLU A 197 -14.99 6.97 -31.32
CA GLU A 197 -15.64 8.18 -31.82
C GLU A 197 -14.63 9.32 -32.00
N VAL A 198 -15.06 10.33 -32.74
CA VAL A 198 -14.37 11.60 -32.94
C VAL A 198 -15.34 12.66 -32.43
N LYS A 199 -14.96 13.39 -31.39
CA LYS A 199 -15.65 14.58 -30.88
C LYS A 199 -14.66 15.74 -30.83
#